data_AF-A0A2D3RHY6-F1
#
_entry.id   AF-A0A2D3RHY6-F1
#
_cell.length_a   1.000
_cell.length_b   1.000
_cell.length_c   1.000
_cell.angle_alpha   90.00
_cell.angle_beta   90.00
_cell.angle_gamma   90.00
#
_symmetry.space_group_name_H-M   'P 1'
#
loop_
_entity.id
_entity.type
_entity.pdbx_description
1 polymer ?
#
loop_
_entity_poly.entity_id
_entity_poly.type
_entity_poly.pdbx_seq_one_letter_code
_entity_poly.pdbx_strand_id
1 'polypeptide(L)'
;MVSFAATPAVAQSTGVKSILGDASDNALDKLSQPGAFYADEAVRILLPGPLEKATSILRFTSKAGLTKDITKTLNDAAGRAALEAKPVFRSAIDGLTLQDGVGIVTGGNEAGSDYLRRTSGEELAAKVRPLVEKALTELGAYQQVEKLGSVSSLARLGGADLSRDGLTDSVTDQTMDGIFAYIANEESKFRSDPLDKGKKLLKDLF
;
A
#
# COMPACT_ATOMS: atom_id res chain seq x y z
N MET A 1 24.46 -26.44 -31.05
CA MET A 1 23.95 -25.75 -29.85
C MET A 1 22.78 -24.90 -30.29
N VAL A 2 21.55 -25.29 -29.97
CA VAL A 2 20.35 -24.52 -30.35
C VAL A 2 20.23 -23.37 -29.36
N SER A 3 20.53 -22.16 -29.82
CA SER A 3 20.30 -20.94 -29.06
C SER A 3 18.80 -20.71 -28.95
N PHE A 4 18.22 -20.97 -27.77
CA PHE A 4 16.86 -20.56 -27.45
C PHE A 4 16.90 -19.06 -27.15
N ALA A 5 16.86 -18.24 -28.20
CA ALA A 5 16.41 -16.85 -28.02
C ALA A 5 14.98 -16.93 -27.50
N ALA A 6 14.74 -16.45 -26.28
CA ALA A 6 13.40 -16.33 -25.73
C ALA A 6 12.53 -15.56 -26.73
N THR A 7 11.32 -16.03 -27.01
CA THR A 7 10.38 -15.30 -27.86
C THR A 7 10.13 -13.92 -27.25
N PRO A 8 9.94 -12.87 -28.07
CA PRO A 8 9.81 -11.48 -27.60
C PRO A 8 8.71 -11.31 -26.53
N ALA A 9 7.62 -12.08 -26.60
CA ALA A 9 6.56 -12.07 -25.58
C ALA A 9 7.02 -12.55 -24.19
N VAL A 10 7.92 -13.55 -24.12
CA VAL A 10 8.46 -14.07 -22.84
C VAL A 10 9.45 -13.09 -22.23
N ALA A 11 10.33 -12.50 -23.04
CA ALA A 11 11.24 -11.43 -22.62
C ALA A 11 10.45 -10.20 -22.11
N GLN A 12 9.38 -9.83 -22.82
CA GLN A 12 8.50 -8.73 -22.45
C GLN A 12 7.79 -8.94 -21.11
N SER A 13 7.22 -10.13 -20.91
CA SER A 13 6.57 -10.49 -19.64
C SER A 13 7.55 -10.49 -18.45
N THR A 14 8.79 -10.91 -18.68
CA THR A 14 9.81 -10.96 -17.63
C THR A 14 10.27 -9.56 -17.23
N GLY A 15 10.46 -8.66 -18.21
CA GLY A 15 10.83 -7.27 -17.95
C GLY A 15 9.76 -6.49 -17.20
N VAL A 16 8.48 -6.70 -17.54
CA VAL A 16 7.34 -6.09 -16.81
C VAL A 16 7.31 -6.53 -15.35
N LYS A 17 7.42 -7.84 -15.07
CA LYS A 17 7.45 -8.34 -13.69
C LYS A 17 8.64 -7.80 -12.90
N SER A 18 9.80 -7.66 -13.54
CA SER A 18 10.98 -7.08 -12.91
C SER A 18 10.75 -5.62 -12.51
N ILE A 19 10.24 -4.80 -13.42
CA ILE A 19 9.96 -3.38 -13.16
C ILE A 19 8.91 -3.25 -12.05
N LEU A 20 7.82 -3.99 -12.15
CA LEU A 20 6.75 -3.97 -11.16
C LEU A 20 7.22 -4.45 -9.79
N GLY A 21 8.07 -5.48 -9.76
CA GLY A 21 8.70 -5.98 -8.54
C GLY A 21 9.60 -4.93 -7.88
N ASP A 22 10.44 -4.26 -8.66
CA ASP A 22 11.33 -3.22 -8.13
C ASP A 22 10.56 -1.96 -7.70
N ALA A 23 9.51 -1.58 -8.45
CA ALA A 23 8.58 -0.53 -8.05
C ALA A 23 7.86 -0.88 -6.74
N SER A 24 7.42 -2.13 -6.60
CA SER A 24 6.79 -2.65 -5.37
C SER A 24 7.73 -2.61 -4.18
N ASP A 25 8.97 -3.06 -4.33
CA ASP A 25 9.95 -3.02 -3.25
C ASP A 25 10.27 -1.59 -2.83
N ASN A 26 10.52 -0.70 -3.79
CA ASN A 26 10.82 0.69 -3.51
C ASN A 26 9.64 1.41 -2.84
N ALA A 27 8.41 1.13 -3.26
CA ALA A 27 7.20 1.67 -2.65
C ALA A 27 7.08 1.25 -1.18
N LEU A 28 7.20 -0.06 -0.91
CA LEU A 28 7.08 -0.61 0.44
C LEU A 28 8.25 -0.18 1.34
N ASP A 29 9.46 -0.04 0.82
CA ASP A 29 10.61 0.48 1.55
C ASP A 29 10.45 1.96 1.94
N LYS A 30 9.82 2.77 1.07
CA LYS A 30 9.50 4.17 1.38
C LYS A 30 8.39 4.28 2.42
N LEU A 31 7.30 3.52 2.24
CA LEU A 31 6.14 3.57 3.12
C LEU A 31 6.37 2.93 4.49
N SER A 32 7.32 2.01 4.61
CA SER A 32 7.72 1.42 5.88
C SER A 32 8.64 2.31 6.72
N GLN A 33 9.14 3.42 6.18
CA GLN A 33 9.92 4.36 7.00
C GLN A 33 9.05 4.95 8.11
N PRO A 34 9.60 5.13 9.33
CA PRO A 34 8.86 5.71 10.44
C PRO A 34 8.18 7.04 10.07
N GLY A 35 6.86 7.08 10.17
CA GLY A 35 6.05 8.26 9.86
C GLY A 35 5.83 8.57 8.38
N ALA A 36 6.24 7.70 7.44
CA ALA A 36 6.06 7.94 6.00
C ALA A 36 4.58 8.15 5.63
N PHE A 37 3.71 7.21 6.02
CA PHE A 37 2.26 7.36 5.84
C PHE A 37 1.73 8.64 6.49
N TYR A 38 2.19 8.99 7.70
CA TYR A 38 1.71 10.19 8.38
C TYR A 38 2.14 11.49 7.68
N ALA A 39 3.34 11.52 7.09
CA ALA A 39 3.92 12.71 6.48
C ALA A 39 3.26 13.06 5.14
N ASP A 40 2.88 12.07 4.34
CA ASP A 40 2.27 12.28 3.03
C ASP A 40 0.74 12.32 3.14
N GLU A 41 0.13 13.46 2.84
CA GLU A 41 -1.32 13.66 2.95
C GLU A 41 -2.13 12.79 1.98
N ALA A 42 -1.54 12.38 0.85
CA ALA A 42 -2.23 11.58 -0.16
C ALA A 42 -2.44 10.13 0.28
N VAL A 43 -1.63 9.64 1.21
CA VAL A 43 -1.69 8.25 1.70
C VAL A 43 -1.88 8.16 3.21
N ARG A 44 -2.02 9.30 3.90
CA ARG A 44 -2.20 9.36 5.35
C ARG A 44 -3.39 8.54 5.78
N ILE A 45 -3.16 7.61 6.70
CA ILE A 45 -4.20 6.80 7.29
C ILE A 45 -5.04 7.66 8.24
N LEU A 46 -6.33 7.73 7.99
CA LEU A 46 -7.30 8.45 8.79
C LEU A 46 -8.25 7.48 9.50
N LEU A 47 -8.91 7.99 10.54
CA LEU A 47 -9.97 7.25 11.22
C LEU A 47 -11.17 7.05 10.29
N PRO A 48 -11.88 5.91 10.37
CA PRO A 48 -13.03 5.65 9.52
C PRO A 48 -14.23 6.58 9.82
N GLY A 49 -14.96 6.89 8.74
CA GLY A 49 -16.23 7.62 8.74
C GLY A 49 -16.17 9.00 9.40
N PRO A 50 -17.17 9.42 10.20
CA PRO A 50 -17.24 10.82 10.68
C PRO A 50 -16.05 11.26 11.54
N LEU A 51 -15.30 10.33 12.12
CA LEU A 51 -14.10 10.63 12.91
C LEU A 51 -12.94 11.13 12.04
N GLU A 52 -12.94 10.85 10.74
CA GLU A 52 -12.01 11.44 9.78
C GLU A 52 -12.00 12.97 9.89
N LYS A 53 -13.18 13.58 10.00
CA LYS A 53 -13.37 15.03 10.12
C LYS A 53 -13.04 15.55 11.52
N ALA A 54 -13.10 14.69 12.53
CA ALA A 54 -12.78 15.04 13.91
C ALA A 54 -11.26 14.98 14.22
N THR A 55 -10.44 14.54 13.27
CA THR A 55 -8.97 14.47 13.39
C THR A 55 -8.34 15.79 13.86
N SER A 56 -8.86 16.94 13.44
CA SER A 56 -8.37 18.24 13.91
C SER A 56 -8.57 18.46 15.41
N ILE A 57 -9.69 18.01 15.97
CA ILE A 57 -10.00 18.09 17.40
C ILE A 57 -9.12 17.11 18.18
N LEU A 58 -9.02 15.86 17.69
CA LEU A 58 -8.16 14.82 18.29
C LEU A 58 -6.68 15.22 18.30
N ARG A 59 -6.23 15.91 17.26
CA ARG A 59 -4.86 16.46 17.19
C ARG A 59 -4.65 17.61 18.16
N PHE A 60 -5.67 18.42 18.41
CA PHE A 60 -5.58 19.47 19.43
C PHE A 60 -5.47 18.87 20.83
N THR A 61 -6.30 17.88 21.17
CA THR A 61 -6.24 17.21 22.48
C THR A 61 -4.92 16.47 22.69
N SER A 62 -4.35 15.87 21.63
CA SER A 62 -3.03 15.25 21.72
C SER A 62 -1.91 16.26 21.91
N LYS A 63 -1.93 17.38 21.17
CA LYS A 63 -0.97 18.49 21.35
C LYS A 63 -1.05 19.12 22.75
N ALA A 64 -2.23 19.14 23.35
CA ALA A 64 -2.43 19.58 24.73
C ALA A 64 -1.96 18.55 25.78
N GLY A 65 -1.42 17.38 25.37
CA GLY A 65 -0.96 16.32 26.25
C GLY A 65 -2.07 15.49 26.88
N LEU A 66 -3.32 15.65 26.43
CA LEU A 66 -4.48 15.00 27.02
C LEU A 66 -4.69 13.58 26.48
N THR A 67 -4.25 13.30 25.25
CA THR A 67 -4.42 12.00 24.58
C THR A 67 -3.20 11.63 23.73
N LYS A 68 -2.99 10.33 23.48
CA LYS A 68 -2.05 9.88 22.43
C LYS A 68 -2.65 10.17 21.06
N ASP A 69 -1.80 10.49 20.08
CA ASP A 69 -2.23 10.72 18.70
C ASP A 69 -2.58 9.37 18.05
N ILE A 70 -3.88 9.09 17.97
CA ILE A 70 -4.41 7.88 17.33
C ILE A 70 -4.05 7.84 15.85
N THR A 71 -4.15 8.96 15.14
CA THR A 71 -3.81 9.04 13.71
C THR A 71 -2.36 8.61 13.51
N LYS A 72 -1.43 9.12 14.32
CA LYS A 72 -0.03 8.67 14.27
C LYS A 72 0.10 7.16 14.52
N THR A 73 -0.63 6.62 15.50
CA THR A 73 -0.64 5.17 15.79
C THR A 73 -1.12 4.35 14.59
N LEU A 74 -2.18 4.76 13.89
CA LEU A 74 -2.69 4.07 12.70
C LEU A 74 -1.67 4.11 11.55
N ASN A 75 -1.03 5.26 11.34
CA ASN A 75 -0.01 5.42 10.28
C ASN A 75 1.25 4.60 10.59
N ASP A 76 1.68 4.53 11.85
CA ASP A 76 2.79 3.67 12.28
C ASP A 76 2.43 2.18 12.09
N ALA A 77 1.17 1.79 12.29
CA ALA A 77 0.70 0.43 12.03
C ALA A 77 0.74 0.08 10.54
N ALA A 78 0.27 0.98 9.67
CA ALA A 78 0.35 0.83 8.21
C ALA A 78 1.79 0.70 7.73
N GLY A 79 2.73 1.51 8.26
CA GLY A 79 4.15 1.40 7.93
C GLY A 79 4.76 0.04 8.31
N ARG A 80 4.42 -0.49 9.49
CA ARG A 80 4.85 -1.85 9.89
C ARG A 80 4.26 -2.93 8.99
N ALA A 81 2.97 -2.81 8.65
CA ALA A 81 2.32 -3.75 7.75
C ALA A 81 2.94 -3.71 6.35
N ALA A 82 3.26 -2.52 5.83
CA ALA A 82 3.95 -2.36 4.55
C ALA A 82 5.32 -3.07 4.53
N LEU A 83 6.09 -2.98 5.63
CA LEU A 83 7.36 -3.70 5.75
C LEU A 83 7.16 -5.21 5.64
N GLU A 84 6.20 -5.76 6.38
CA GLU A 84 5.91 -7.21 6.39
C GLU A 84 5.22 -7.67 5.08
N ALA A 85 4.63 -6.76 4.30
CA ALA A 85 3.93 -7.06 3.05
C ALA A 85 4.86 -7.28 1.85
N LYS A 86 6.15 -6.88 1.91
CA LYS A 86 7.11 -7.08 0.80
C LYS A 86 7.10 -8.49 0.18
N PRO A 87 7.26 -9.59 0.94
CA PRO A 87 7.21 -10.94 0.38
C PRO A 87 5.84 -11.30 -0.22
N VAL A 88 4.76 -10.73 0.32
CA VAL A 88 3.38 -10.96 -0.18
C VAL A 88 3.22 -10.37 -1.57
N PHE A 89 3.66 -9.12 -1.76
CA PHE A 89 3.63 -8.45 -3.06
C PHE A 89 4.56 -9.11 -4.08
N ARG A 90 5.80 -9.45 -3.70
CA ARG A 90 6.73 -10.17 -4.58
C ARG A 90 6.14 -11.49 -5.08
N SER A 91 5.57 -12.29 -4.18
CA SER A 91 4.91 -13.54 -4.56
C SER A 91 3.73 -13.33 -5.52
N ALA A 92 2.93 -12.28 -5.33
CA ALA A 92 1.82 -11.98 -6.23
C ALA A 92 2.31 -11.57 -7.64
N ILE A 93 3.33 -10.71 -7.70
CA ILE A 93 3.94 -10.24 -8.96
C ILE A 93 4.59 -11.40 -9.72
N ASP A 94 5.34 -12.26 -9.03
CA ASP A 94 5.95 -13.44 -9.62
C ASP A 94 4.90 -14.41 -10.18
N GLY A 95 3.78 -14.55 -9.47
CA GLY A 95 2.63 -15.37 -9.85
C GLY A 95 1.77 -14.82 -10.99
N LEU A 96 1.96 -13.56 -11.43
CA LEU A 96 1.14 -12.99 -12.49
C LEU A 96 1.27 -13.79 -13.79
N THR A 97 0.14 -14.21 -14.33
CA THR A 97 0.07 -14.72 -15.70
C THR A 97 -0.16 -13.52 -16.62
N LEU A 98 0.92 -13.02 -17.22
CA LEU A 98 0.86 -11.91 -18.19
C LEU A 98 0.40 -12.44 -19.55
N GLN A 99 -0.86 -12.89 -19.60
CA GLN A 99 -1.48 -13.42 -20.82
C GLN A 99 -1.50 -12.35 -21.94
N ASP A 100 -1.64 -11.08 -21.56
CA ASP A 100 -1.52 -9.91 -22.44
C ASP A 100 -0.34 -9.03 -22.03
N GLY A 101 0.87 -9.60 -21.94
CA GLY A 101 2.09 -8.82 -21.67
C GLY A 101 2.25 -7.60 -22.58
N VAL A 102 1.75 -7.67 -23.82
CA VAL A 102 1.74 -6.57 -24.80
C VAL A 102 0.91 -5.37 -24.32
N GLY A 103 -0.24 -5.58 -23.67
CA GLY A 103 -1.09 -4.48 -23.19
C GLY A 103 -0.51 -3.74 -22.00
N ILE A 104 0.30 -4.43 -21.19
CA ILE A 104 1.01 -3.80 -20.05
C ILE A 104 2.27 -3.09 -20.51
N VAL A 105 2.97 -3.64 -21.52
CA VAL A 105 4.15 -3.01 -22.13
C VAL A 105 3.77 -1.78 -22.96
N THR A 106 2.71 -1.86 -23.76
CA THR A 106 2.25 -0.74 -24.61
C THR A 106 1.26 0.20 -23.91
N GLY A 107 0.78 -0.18 -22.72
CA GLY A 107 -0.06 0.66 -21.88
C GLY A 107 0.68 1.88 -21.33
N GLY A 108 -0.08 2.78 -20.70
CA GLY A 108 0.46 3.98 -20.05
C GLY A 108 1.46 3.68 -18.93
N ASN A 109 2.01 4.72 -18.30
CA ASN A 109 3.13 4.61 -17.36
C ASN A 109 2.85 3.78 -16.09
N GLU A 110 1.59 3.43 -15.84
CA GLU A 110 1.12 2.74 -14.62
C GLU A 110 0.40 1.42 -14.97
N ALA A 111 0.48 0.97 -16.22
CA ALA A 111 -0.30 -0.16 -16.71
C ALA A 111 -0.02 -1.48 -15.95
N GLY A 112 1.20 -1.66 -15.43
CA GLY A 112 1.57 -2.87 -14.67
C GLY A 112 1.00 -2.86 -13.25
N SER A 113 1.10 -1.73 -12.56
CA SER A 113 0.55 -1.52 -11.22
C SER A 113 -0.98 -1.51 -11.23
N ASP A 114 -1.61 -0.92 -12.23
CA ASP A 114 -3.07 -1.00 -12.45
C ASP A 114 -3.52 -2.45 -12.68
N TYR A 115 -2.76 -3.21 -13.48
CA TYR A 115 -3.06 -4.62 -13.70
C TYR A 115 -2.95 -5.42 -12.41
N LEU A 116 -1.84 -5.27 -11.67
CA LEU A 116 -1.63 -5.94 -10.38
C LEU A 116 -2.75 -5.62 -9.39
N ARG A 117 -3.14 -4.34 -9.28
CA ARG A 117 -4.23 -3.91 -8.41
C ARG A 117 -5.54 -4.57 -8.79
N ARG A 118 -5.85 -4.63 -10.09
CA ARG A 118 -7.09 -5.24 -10.58
C ARG A 118 -7.12 -6.76 -10.43
N THR A 119 -6.01 -7.46 -10.64
CA THR A 119 -6.01 -8.93 -10.65
C THR A 119 -5.67 -9.56 -9.32
N SER A 120 -4.93 -8.85 -8.46
CA SER A 120 -4.39 -9.39 -7.22
C SER A 120 -4.69 -8.52 -6.01
N GLY A 121 -5.29 -7.33 -6.18
CA GLY A 121 -5.54 -6.38 -5.08
C GLY A 121 -6.37 -6.97 -3.94
N GLU A 122 -7.43 -7.72 -4.24
CA GLU A 122 -8.28 -8.36 -3.22
C GLU A 122 -7.52 -9.45 -2.44
N GLU A 123 -6.79 -10.31 -3.14
CA GLU A 123 -5.97 -11.36 -2.50
C GLU A 123 -4.83 -10.74 -1.67
N LEU A 124 -4.21 -9.69 -2.17
CA LEU A 124 -3.17 -8.93 -1.45
C LEU A 124 -3.76 -8.30 -0.19
N ALA A 125 -4.92 -7.65 -0.27
CA ALA A 125 -5.60 -7.06 0.89
C ALA A 125 -5.91 -8.13 1.95
N ALA A 126 -6.42 -9.31 1.54
CA ALA A 126 -6.69 -10.41 2.45
C ALA A 126 -5.42 -10.92 3.18
N LYS A 127 -4.26 -10.91 2.50
CA LYS A 127 -2.96 -11.30 3.09
C LYS A 127 -2.33 -10.19 3.93
N VAL A 128 -2.58 -8.92 3.60
CA VAL A 128 -2.05 -7.75 4.33
C VAL A 128 -2.87 -7.45 5.58
N ARG A 129 -4.18 -7.70 5.56
CA ARG A 129 -5.09 -7.51 6.71
C ARG A 129 -4.56 -8.08 8.03
N PRO A 130 -4.11 -9.34 8.15
CA PRO A 130 -3.57 -9.87 9.40
C PRO A 130 -2.28 -9.17 9.85
N LEU A 131 -1.48 -8.63 8.93
CA LEU A 131 -0.28 -7.85 9.26
C LEU A 131 -0.67 -6.49 9.87
N VAL A 132 -1.70 -5.85 9.30
CA VAL A 132 -2.30 -4.63 9.83
C VAL A 132 -2.89 -4.90 11.22
N GLU A 133 -3.67 -5.97 11.37
CA GLU A 133 -4.30 -6.30 12.66
C GLU A 133 -3.26 -6.50 13.77
N LYS A 134 -2.18 -7.24 13.47
CA LYS A 134 -1.05 -7.44 14.37
C LYS A 134 -0.42 -6.11 14.77
N ALA A 135 -0.09 -5.25 13.80
CA ALA A 135 0.52 -3.95 14.07
C ALA A 135 -0.39 -3.03 14.90
N LEU A 136 -1.69 -2.98 14.60
CA LEU A 136 -2.69 -2.24 15.37
C LEU A 136 -2.80 -2.75 16.81
N THR A 137 -2.71 -4.07 17.00
CA THR A 137 -2.71 -4.70 18.33
C THR A 137 -1.49 -4.29 19.13
N GLU A 138 -0.29 -4.45 18.57
CA GLU A 138 0.98 -4.16 19.24
C GLU A 138 1.13 -2.68 19.62
N LEU A 139 0.62 -1.78 18.77
CA LEU A 139 0.69 -0.34 18.99
C LEU A 139 -0.44 0.21 19.90
N GLY A 140 -1.37 -0.66 20.28
CA GLY A 140 -2.49 -0.35 21.15
C GLY A 140 -3.52 0.58 20.50
N ALA A 141 -3.78 0.41 19.20
CA ALA A 141 -4.72 1.25 18.45
C ALA A 141 -6.17 1.01 18.90
N TYR A 142 -6.56 -0.25 19.13
CA TYR A 142 -7.93 -0.59 19.54
C TYR A 142 -8.30 0.03 20.89
N GLN A 143 -7.39 -0.04 21.88
CA GLN A 143 -7.63 0.57 23.19
C GLN A 143 -7.71 2.09 23.12
N GLN A 144 -6.99 2.72 22.18
CA GLN A 144 -7.10 4.16 21.96
C GLN A 144 -8.45 4.51 21.33
N VAL A 145 -8.92 3.77 20.32
CA VAL A 145 -10.23 4.00 19.71
C VAL A 145 -11.38 3.76 20.70
N GLU A 146 -11.29 2.70 21.52
CA GLU A 146 -12.29 2.42 22.57
C GLU A 146 -12.37 3.54 23.62
N LYS A 147 -11.21 4.07 24.05
CA LYS A 147 -11.16 5.25 24.93
C LYS A 147 -11.79 6.46 24.26
N LEU A 148 -11.53 6.71 22.98
CA LEU A 148 -12.14 7.81 22.24
C LEU A 148 -13.65 7.65 22.05
N GLY A 149 -14.13 6.43 21.80
CA GLY A 149 -15.56 6.12 21.69
C GLY A 149 -16.31 6.23 23.02
N SER A 150 -15.64 5.98 24.15
CA SER A 150 -16.24 6.16 25.48
C SER A 150 -16.25 7.61 25.96
N VAL A 151 -15.27 8.44 25.57
CA VAL A 151 -15.30 9.89 25.87
C VAL A 151 -16.12 10.72 24.88
N SER A 152 -16.43 10.19 23.70
CA SER A 152 -17.21 10.91 22.70
C SER A 152 -18.56 10.25 22.44
N SER A 153 -19.65 11.00 22.58
CA SER A 153 -20.98 10.62 22.08
C SER A 153 -21.03 10.44 20.55
N LEU A 154 -19.88 10.58 19.86
CA LEU A 154 -19.70 10.51 18.42
C LEU A 154 -19.86 9.09 17.86
N ALA A 155 -19.63 8.04 18.66
CA ALA A 155 -19.90 6.66 18.23
C ALA A 155 -21.40 6.42 17.89
N ARG A 156 -22.30 7.28 18.38
CA ARG A 156 -23.74 7.23 18.08
C ARG A 156 -24.12 8.05 16.83
N LEU A 157 -23.19 8.79 16.24
CA LEU A 157 -23.41 9.58 15.04
C LEU A 157 -22.66 8.98 13.85
N GLY A 158 -23.38 8.27 12.98
CA GLY A 158 -23.10 8.36 11.54
C GLY A 158 -22.37 7.20 10.85
N GLY A 159 -22.51 5.95 11.30
CA GLY A 159 -22.28 4.79 10.43
C GLY A 159 -20.82 4.40 10.16
N ALA A 160 -19.85 4.86 10.96
CA ALA A 160 -18.51 4.27 10.97
C ALA A 160 -18.49 2.99 11.81
N ASP A 161 -17.94 1.91 11.27
CA ASP A 161 -17.63 0.73 12.07
C ASP A 161 -16.31 0.95 12.83
N LEU A 162 -16.43 1.30 14.11
CA LEU A 162 -15.31 1.46 15.04
C LEU A 162 -15.01 0.17 15.81
N SER A 163 -15.63 -0.95 15.42
CA SER A 163 -15.25 -2.26 15.93
C SER A 163 -13.78 -2.55 15.59
N ARG A 164 -13.25 -3.58 16.26
CA ARG A 164 -11.90 -4.06 15.97
C ARG A 164 -11.76 -4.41 14.48
N ASP A 165 -12.73 -5.12 13.91
CA ASP A 165 -12.72 -5.52 12.51
C ASP A 165 -12.88 -4.32 11.58
N GLY A 166 -13.86 -3.44 11.82
CA GLY A 166 -14.08 -2.25 10.98
C GLY A 166 -12.89 -1.29 10.96
N LEU A 167 -12.20 -1.11 12.09
CA LEU A 167 -10.95 -0.35 12.14
C LEU A 167 -9.84 -1.05 11.36
N THR A 168 -9.70 -2.36 11.51
CA THR A 168 -8.70 -3.16 10.79
C THR A 168 -8.91 -3.07 9.29
N ASP A 169 -10.15 -3.22 8.83
CA ASP A 169 -10.52 -3.18 7.43
C ASP A 169 -10.25 -1.80 6.85
N SER A 170 -10.71 -0.73 7.51
CA SER A 170 -10.45 0.65 7.10
C SER A 170 -8.95 0.97 6.99
N VAL A 171 -8.13 0.54 7.95
CA VAL A 171 -6.68 0.77 7.90
C VAL A 171 -6.05 -0.09 6.81
N THR A 172 -6.52 -1.31 6.60
CA THR A 172 -6.04 -2.21 5.54
C THR A 172 -6.31 -1.60 4.17
N ASP A 173 -7.53 -1.15 3.90
CA ASP A 173 -7.92 -0.55 2.63
C ASP A 173 -7.07 0.69 2.33
N GLN A 174 -6.95 1.61 3.28
CA GLN A 174 -6.12 2.81 3.13
C GLN A 174 -4.62 2.47 2.97
N THR A 175 -4.13 1.45 3.67
CA THR A 175 -2.74 0.97 3.52
C THR A 175 -2.51 0.43 2.12
N MET A 176 -3.44 -0.39 1.61
CA MET A 176 -3.39 -0.95 0.26
C MET A 176 -3.45 0.14 -0.81
N ASP A 177 -4.34 1.13 -0.64
CA ASP A 177 -4.43 2.30 -1.51
C ASP A 177 -3.12 3.07 -1.57
N GLY A 178 -2.53 3.35 -0.41
CA GLY A 178 -1.25 4.06 -0.31
C GLY A 178 -0.10 3.28 -0.95
N ILE A 179 -0.04 1.96 -0.71
CA ILE A 179 0.96 1.10 -1.35
C ILE A 179 0.80 1.16 -2.87
N PHE A 180 -0.39 0.90 -3.42
CA PHE A 180 -0.59 0.92 -4.87
C PHE A 180 -0.30 2.28 -5.50
N ALA A 181 -0.65 3.39 -4.83
CA ALA A 181 -0.31 4.73 -5.29
C ALA A 181 1.21 4.93 -5.40
N TYR A 182 1.98 4.45 -4.42
CA TYR A 182 3.44 4.50 -4.48
C TYR A 182 4.01 3.56 -5.53
N ILE A 183 3.45 2.35 -5.72
CA ILE A 183 3.88 1.42 -6.77
C ILE A 183 3.71 2.06 -8.15
N ALA A 184 2.54 2.65 -8.41
CA ALA A 184 2.26 3.34 -9.67
C ALA A 184 3.26 4.48 -9.92
N ASN A 185 3.54 5.30 -8.90
CA ASN A 185 4.53 6.37 -9.00
C ASN A 185 5.96 5.84 -9.28
N GLU A 186 6.37 4.75 -8.63
CA GLU A 186 7.69 4.15 -8.88
C GLU A 186 7.76 3.49 -10.27
N GLU A 187 6.71 2.81 -10.71
CA GLU A 187 6.64 2.25 -12.07
C GLU A 187 6.75 3.35 -13.13
N SER A 188 6.01 4.46 -12.95
CA SER A 188 6.02 5.60 -13.84
C SER A 188 7.41 6.24 -13.95
N LYS A 189 8.14 6.33 -12.83
CA LYS A 189 9.55 6.77 -12.82
C LYS A 189 10.46 5.80 -13.56
N PHE A 190 10.33 4.49 -13.34
CA PHE A 190 11.13 3.49 -14.05
C PHE A 190 10.93 3.52 -15.56
N ARG A 191 9.69 3.77 -16.02
CA ARG A 191 9.38 3.90 -17.45
C ARG A 191 9.90 5.22 -18.05
N SER A 192 9.86 6.31 -17.28
CA SER A 192 10.26 7.65 -17.76
C SER A 192 11.76 7.90 -17.72
N ASP A 193 12.45 7.42 -16.68
CA ASP A 193 13.91 7.51 -16.53
C ASP A 193 14.47 6.18 -16.03
N PRO A 194 14.60 5.19 -16.92
CA PRO A 194 15.28 3.95 -16.59
C PRO A 194 16.73 4.23 -16.14
N LEU A 195 17.06 3.94 -14.88
CA LEU A 195 18.48 3.87 -14.42
C LEU A 195 19.24 2.78 -15.22
N ASP A 196 20.57 2.69 -15.18
CA ASP A 196 21.33 1.79 -16.08
C ASP A 196 20.88 0.31 -16.07
N LYS A 197 20.35 -0.21 -14.95
CA LYS A 197 19.68 -1.54 -14.91
C LYS A 197 18.31 -1.53 -15.60
N GLY A 198 17.51 -0.49 -15.36
CA GLY A 198 16.25 -0.22 -16.05
C GLY A 198 16.43 0.01 -17.55
N LYS A 199 17.53 0.62 -18.01
CA LYS A 199 17.78 0.87 -19.45
C LYS A 199 17.97 -0.44 -20.18
N LYS A 200 18.63 -1.41 -19.54
CA LYS A 200 18.81 -2.75 -20.08
C LYS A 200 17.48 -3.50 -20.13
N LEU A 201 16.69 -3.44 -19.05
CA LEU A 201 15.37 -4.06 -19.01
C LEU A 201 14.40 -3.45 -20.04
N LEU A 202 14.33 -2.13 -20.16
CA LEU A 202 13.49 -1.46 -21.17
C LEU A 202 13.97 -1.77 -22.60
N LYS A 203 15.29 -1.83 -22.86
CA LYS A 203 15.83 -2.28 -24.15
C LYS A 203 15.49 -3.73 -24.47
N ASP A 204 15.30 -4.59 -23.48
CA ASP A 204 14.87 -5.96 -23.70
C ASP A 204 13.34 -6.05 -23.96
N LEU A 205 12.57 -4.99 -23.64
CA LEU A 205 11.13 -4.88 -23.91
C LEU A 205 10.82 -4.32 -25.32
N PHE A 206 11.66 -3.41 -25.84
CA PHE A 206 11.47 -2.64 -27.09
C PHE A 206 12.59 -2.89 -28.10
#